data_AF-A0A1J3IF63-F1
#
_entry.id   AF-A0A1J3IF63-F1
#
_cell.length_a   1.000
_cell.length_b   1.000
_cell.length_c   1.000
_cell.angle_alpha   90.00
_cell.angle_beta   90.00
_cell.angle_gamma   90.00
#
_symmetry.space_group_name_H-M   'P 1'
#
loop_
_entity.id
_entity.type
_entity.pdbx_description
1 polymer ?
#
loop_
_entity_poly.entity_id
_entity_poly.type
_entity_poly.pdbx_seq_one_letter_code
_entity_poly.pdbx_strand_id
1 'polypeptide(L)'
;AQTKFNYLTPSNDLSDFQFVTIPENLQESVLEDLGPGRFLIKLASECYVSFKECLGQFLLSINEDIACVIYDEFMYFVEAAVKEFKLPNVILSTTSATSFVCRSVMCKLYAKDGLAPLKGREEEIVPELDPIRYKDLPTSVFAPVESSVELFEKTCCKGTASCMIINTARCLEISSLDWLQQELGIPVYPIGPLHLAADSASNTSLLEENKSCIEWLNKRKP
;
A
#
# COMPACT_ATOMS: atom_id res chain seq x y z
N ALA A 1 3.27 3.83 10.56
CA ALA A 1 4.13 4.94 11.00
C ALA A 1 3.31 6.22 11.02
N GLN A 2 3.49 7.08 12.03
CA GLN A 2 2.84 8.40 12.07
C GLN A 2 3.69 9.44 11.33
N THR A 3 3.04 10.36 10.62
CA THR A 3 3.66 11.56 10.03
C THR A 3 2.96 12.80 10.60
N LYS A 4 3.46 14.01 10.34
CA LYS A 4 2.77 15.25 10.75
C LYS A 4 1.37 15.39 10.14
N PHE A 5 1.12 14.71 9.03
CA PHE A 5 -0.17 14.68 8.35
C PHE A 5 -1.18 13.73 8.99
N ASN A 6 -0.74 12.74 9.78
CA ASN A 6 -1.59 11.71 10.40
C ASN A 6 -1.10 11.38 11.82
N TYR A 7 -1.24 12.35 12.73
CA TYR A 7 -0.89 12.19 14.14
C TYR A 7 -1.97 11.39 14.89
N LEU A 8 -1.55 10.43 15.72
CA LEU A 8 -2.45 9.56 16.46
C LEU A 8 -2.06 9.57 17.95
N THR A 9 -3.03 9.86 18.81
CA THR A 9 -2.92 9.70 20.25
C THR A 9 -3.50 8.32 20.60
N PRO A 10 -2.68 7.32 20.96
CA PRO A 10 -3.17 5.96 21.16
C PRO A 10 -4.09 5.86 22.38
N SER A 11 -5.11 5.00 22.31
CA SER A 11 -5.86 4.58 23.51
C SER A 11 -4.95 3.79 24.45
N ASN A 12 -5.23 3.86 25.77
CA ASN A 12 -4.54 3.07 26.79
C ASN A 12 -4.69 1.55 26.60
N ASP A 13 -5.66 1.11 25.78
CA ASP A 13 -5.95 -0.30 25.52
C ASP A 13 -4.97 -0.99 24.55
N LEU A 14 -3.96 -0.26 24.05
CA LEU A 14 -2.94 -0.76 23.13
C LEU A 14 -1.57 -0.90 23.81
N SER A 15 -1.53 -1.52 24.99
CA SER A 15 -0.30 -1.65 25.81
C SER A 15 0.85 -2.39 25.13
N ASP A 16 0.53 -3.28 24.19
CA ASP A 16 1.51 -4.07 23.43
C ASP A 16 2.06 -3.30 22.22
N PHE A 17 1.57 -2.10 21.94
CA PHE A 17 1.98 -1.28 20.80
C PHE A 17 2.74 -0.03 21.25
N GLN A 18 3.92 0.16 20.67
CA GLN A 18 4.66 1.41 20.75
C GLN A 18 4.49 2.20 19.45
N PHE A 19 4.01 3.44 19.57
CA PHE A 19 3.85 4.33 18.42
C PHE A 19 5.06 5.25 18.29
N VAL A 20 5.63 5.30 17.08
CA VAL A 20 6.76 6.15 16.74
C VAL A 20 6.39 7.00 15.52
N THR A 21 6.64 8.30 15.63
CA THR A 21 6.52 9.26 14.54
C THR A 21 7.80 9.26 13.73
N ILE A 22 7.71 9.07 12.41
CA ILE A 22 8.85 9.23 11.51
C ILE A 22 8.94 10.71 11.12
N PRO A 23 10.02 11.42 11.47
CA PRO A 23 10.20 12.80 11.06
C PRO A 23 10.21 12.97 9.54
N GLU A 24 9.48 13.96 9.04
CA GLU A 24 9.55 14.42 7.66
C GLU A 24 9.50 15.96 7.61
N ASN A 25 10.03 16.53 6.52
CA ASN A 25 10.22 17.97 6.34
C ASN A 25 9.40 18.58 5.19
N LEU A 26 8.35 17.89 4.74
CA LEU A 26 7.46 18.35 3.69
C LEU A 26 6.40 19.30 4.24
N GLN A 27 6.13 20.35 3.46
CA GLN A 27 5.00 21.23 3.69
C GLN A 27 3.76 20.66 2.99
N GLU A 28 2.57 21.01 3.50
CA GLU A 28 1.30 20.57 2.91
C GLU A 28 1.12 21.07 1.46
N SER A 29 1.63 22.26 1.15
CA SER A 29 1.63 22.83 -0.21
C SER A 29 2.33 21.95 -1.25
N VAL A 30 3.28 21.08 -0.82
CA VAL A 30 3.98 20.16 -1.72
C VAL A 30 3.01 19.16 -2.35
N LEU A 31 1.96 18.74 -1.63
CA LEU A 31 0.93 17.86 -2.18
C LEU A 31 0.12 18.57 -3.27
N GLU A 32 -0.23 19.83 -3.06
CA GLU A 32 -0.96 20.65 -4.03
C GLU A 32 -0.13 20.89 -5.30
N ASP A 33 1.16 21.19 -5.14
CA ASP A 33 2.08 21.49 -6.24
C ASP A 33 2.43 20.26 -7.09
N LEU A 34 2.64 19.10 -6.45
CA LEU A 34 3.11 17.89 -7.13
C LEU A 34 1.99 16.94 -7.55
N GLY A 35 0.84 17.03 -6.90
CA GLY A 35 -0.23 16.02 -6.96
C GLY A 35 0.14 14.72 -6.24
N PRO A 36 -0.82 13.79 -6.07
CA PRO A 36 -0.68 12.64 -5.17
C PRO A 36 0.47 11.69 -5.52
N GLY A 37 0.65 11.35 -6.80
CA GLY A 37 1.65 10.36 -7.22
C GLY A 37 3.09 10.82 -6.98
N ARG A 38 3.41 12.06 -7.41
CA ARG A 38 4.75 12.64 -7.20
C ARG A 38 5.01 13.00 -5.74
N PHE A 39 3.97 13.40 -5.01
CA PHE A 39 4.05 13.58 -3.56
C PHE A 39 4.46 12.28 -2.87
N LEU A 40 3.87 11.14 -3.20
CA LEU A 40 4.26 9.84 -2.61
C LEU A 40 5.73 9.50 -2.87
N ILE A 41 6.22 9.71 -4.10
CA ILE A 41 7.64 9.49 -4.44
C ILE A 41 8.54 10.40 -3.60
N LYS A 42 8.18 11.68 -3.48
CA LYS A 42 8.93 12.66 -2.69
C LYS A 42 8.91 12.31 -1.21
N LEU A 43 7.75 11.97 -0.65
CA LEU A 43 7.58 11.54 0.73
C LEU A 43 8.45 10.32 1.05
N ALA A 44 8.43 9.30 0.19
CA ALA A 44 9.27 8.12 0.35
C ALA A 44 10.77 8.46 0.40
N SER A 45 11.23 9.41 -0.41
CA SER A 45 12.63 9.86 -0.40
C SER A 45 13.01 10.60 0.88
N GLU A 46 12.13 11.44 1.42
CA GLU A 46 12.36 12.18 2.66
C GLU A 46 12.28 11.28 3.89
N CYS A 47 11.33 10.34 3.91
CA CYS A 47 11.16 9.42 5.03
C CYS A 47 12.25 8.36 5.11
N TYR A 48 13.00 8.07 4.04
CA TYR A 48 14.01 7.01 4.05
C TYR A 48 15.05 7.18 5.16
N VAL A 49 15.70 8.35 5.22
CA VAL A 49 16.77 8.64 6.18
C VAL A 49 16.21 8.59 7.60
N SER A 50 15.12 9.33 7.85
CA SER A 50 14.46 9.38 9.15
C SER A 50 13.99 8.00 9.62
N PHE A 51 13.38 7.19 8.74
CA PHE A 51 12.92 5.85 9.07
C PHE A 51 14.09 4.94 9.45
N LYS A 52 15.18 4.99 8.68
CA LYS A 52 16.38 4.21 8.96
C LYS A 52 16.98 4.57 10.31
N GLU A 53 17.07 5.85 10.63
CA GLU A 53 17.53 6.32 11.94
C GLU A 53 16.61 5.86 13.07
N CYS A 54 15.29 6.00 12.90
CA CYS A 54 14.31 5.51 13.87
C CYS A 54 14.42 4.00 14.09
N LEU A 55 14.56 3.21 13.02
CA LEU A 55 14.72 1.76 13.09
C LEU A 55 16.03 1.38 13.81
N GLY A 56 17.12 2.07 13.50
CA GLY A 56 18.41 1.88 14.18
C GLY A 56 18.35 2.20 15.68
N GLN A 57 17.72 3.31 16.05
CA GLN A 57 17.51 3.67 17.46
C GLN A 57 16.61 2.65 18.17
N PHE A 58 15.55 2.19 17.51
CA PHE A 58 14.65 1.18 18.04
C PHE A 58 15.42 -0.12 18.31
N LEU A 59 16.21 -0.60 17.36
CA LEU A 59 17.08 -1.78 17.50
C LEU A 59 18.07 -1.68 18.67
N LEU A 60 18.59 -0.48 18.96
CA LEU A 60 19.48 -0.26 20.10
C LEU A 60 18.74 -0.21 21.44
N SER A 61 17.45 0.08 21.43
CA SER A 61 16.62 0.26 22.63
C SER A 61 15.95 -1.02 23.10
N ILE A 62 15.67 -1.94 22.18
CA ILE A 62 15.04 -3.22 22.50
C ILE A 62 16.10 -4.22 22.95
N ASN A 63 15.73 -5.09 23.88
CA ASN A 63 16.59 -6.18 24.36
C ASN A 63 16.20 -7.54 23.76
N GLU A 64 15.42 -7.50 22.67
CA GLU A 64 14.83 -8.66 21.99
C GLU A 64 15.12 -8.60 20.49
N ASP A 65 15.08 -9.76 19.83
CA ASP A 65 15.26 -9.86 18.39
C ASP A 65 14.00 -9.41 17.63
N ILE A 66 14.15 -8.56 16.62
CA ILE A 66 13.04 -8.21 15.72
C ILE A 66 12.71 -9.42 14.84
N ALA A 67 11.52 -9.98 15.02
CA ALA A 67 11.05 -11.08 14.20
C ALA A 67 10.87 -10.68 12.72
N CYS A 68 10.27 -9.52 12.46
CA CYS A 68 9.99 -9.04 11.10
C CYS A 68 9.60 -7.56 11.09
N VAL A 69 9.83 -6.88 9.96
CA VAL A 69 9.25 -5.57 9.65
C VAL A 69 8.10 -5.75 8.65
N ILE A 70 6.89 -5.31 9.01
CA ILE A 70 5.73 -5.30 8.12
C ILE A 70 5.49 -3.86 7.65
N TYR A 71 5.37 -3.63 6.35
CA TYR A 71 5.19 -2.29 5.78
C TYR A 71 4.21 -2.29 4.61
N ASP A 72 3.51 -1.16 4.43
CA ASP A 72 2.61 -0.95 3.29
C ASP A 72 3.41 -0.92 1.97
N GLU A 73 2.87 -1.48 0.89
CA GLU A 73 3.51 -1.52 -0.43
C GLU A 73 3.96 -0.13 -0.95
N PHE A 74 3.26 0.95 -0.59
CA PHE A 74 3.62 2.31 -0.97
C PHE A 74 4.76 2.89 -0.11
N MET A 75 5.06 2.27 1.03
CA MET A 75 6.25 2.57 1.85
C MET A 75 7.48 1.80 1.35
N TYR A 76 7.66 1.68 0.04
CA TYR A 76 8.72 0.87 -0.59
C TYR A 76 10.15 1.22 -0.13
N PHE A 77 10.37 2.44 0.39
CA PHE A 77 11.66 2.85 0.96
C PHE A 77 12.09 2.05 2.19
N VAL A 78 11.13 1.39 2.86
CA VAL A 78 11.39 0.52 4.02
C VAL A 78 12.29 -0.66 3.63
N GLU A 79 12.11 -1.22 2.43
CA GLU A 79 12.89 -2.37 1.93
C GLU A 79 14.40 -2.10 1.99
N ALA A 80 14.82 -0.92 1.52
CA ALA A 80 16.23 -0.55 1.50
C ALA A 80 16.80 -0.46 2.93
N ALA A 81 16.03 0.11 3.87
CA ALA A 81 16.46 0.25 5.26
C ALA A 81 16.57 -1.12 5.96
N VAL A 82 15.55 -1.98 5.84
CA VAL A 82 15.55 -3.30 6.50
C VAL A 82 16.61 -4.23 5.94
N LYS A 83 16.95 -4.10 4.65
CA LYS A 83 18.05 -4.83 4.02
C LYS A 83 19.40 -4.49 4.64
N GLU A 84 19.66 -3.23 4.99
CA GLU A 84 20.91 -2.83 5.65
C GLU A 84 21.04 -3.44 7.04
N PHE A 85 19.93 -3.52 7.78
CA PHE A 85 19.89 -4.17 9.10
C PHE A 85 19.71 -5.69 9.04
N LYS A 86 19.62 -6.27 7.83
CA LYS A 86 19.41 -7.71 7.58
C LYS A 86 18.17 -8.27 8.29
N LEU A 87 17.10 -7.48 8.37
CA LEU A 87 15.86 -7.88 9.00
C LEU A 87 14.92 -8.57 8.01
N PRO A 88 14.22 -9.65 8.43
CA PRO A 88 13.09 -10.19 7.67
C PRO A 88 12.02 -9.12 7.46
N ASN A 89 11.36 -9.14 6.32
CA ASN A 89 10.32 -8.18 6.02
C ASN A 89 9.16 -8.78 5.21
N VAL A 90 7.99 -8.17 5.37
CA VAL A 90 6.73 -8.57 4.75
C VAL A 90 6.02 -7.34 4.21
N ILE A 91 5.56 -7.44 2.96
CA ILE A 91 4.75 -6.39 2.33
C ILE A 91 3.29 -6.60 2.71
N LEU A 92 2.62 -5.53 3.13
CA LEU A 92 1.17 -5.45 3.27
C LEU A 92 0.61 -4.64 2.10
N SER A 93 -0.19 -5.28 1.25
CA SER A 93 -1.00 -4.58 0.25
C SER A 93 -2.39 -4.32 0.81
N THR A 94 -2.74 -3.04 0.92
CA THR A 94 -4.08 -2.57 1.27
C THR A 94 -5.00 -2.48 0.06
N THR A 95 -4.48 -2.78 -1.14
CA THR A 95 -5.21 -2.80 -2.40
C THR A 95 -5.74 -4.20 -2.73
N SER A 96 -6.60 -4.31 -3.76
CA SER A 96 -7.06 -5.60 -4.27
C SER A 96 -5.96 -6.30 -5.08
N ALA A 97 -6.04 -7.63 -5.19
CA ALA A 97 -5.06 -8.39 -5.98
C ALA A 97 -5.11 -7.98 -7.46
N THR A 98 -6.30 -7.79 -8.02
CA THR A 98 -6.50 -7.35 -9.41
C THR A 98 -5.84 -5.99 -9.65
N SER A 99 -5.97 -5.05 -8.71
CA SER A 99 -5.38 -3.72 -8.83
C SER A 99 -3.85 -3.79 -8.89
N PHE A 100 -3.24 -4.65 -8.06
CA PHE A 100 -1.80 -4.89 -8.11
C PHE A 100 -1.38 -5.46 -9.47
N VAL A 101 -2.06 -6.49 -9.96
CA VAL A 101 -1.78 -7.11 -11.27
C VAL A 101 -1.88 -6.09 -12.40
N CYS A 102 -2.92 -5.25 -12.42
CA CYS A 102 -3.08 -4.22 -13.43
C CYS A 102 -1.92 -3.21 -13.42
N ARG A 103 -1.41 -2.80 -12.25
CA ARG A 103 -0.23 -1.95 -12.15
C ARG A 103 1.03 -2.66 -12.69
N SER A 104 1.25 -3.91 -12.33
CA SER A 104 2.39 -4.71 -12.83
C SER A 104 2.34 -4.88 -14.35
N VAL A 105 1.16 -5.18 -14.92
CA VAL A 105 0.98 -5.31 -16.37
C VAL A 105 1.16 -3.97 -17.07
N MET A 106 0.70 -2.87 -16.47
CA MET A 106 0.93 -1.53 -16.99
C MET A 106 2.43 -1.19 -17.07
N CYS A 107 3.23 -1.51 -16.04
CA CYS A 107 4.69 -1.37 -16.09
C CYS A 107 5.30 -2.18 -17.24
N LYS A 108 4.90 -3.46 -17.41
CA LYS A 108 5.41 -4.33 -18.48
C LYS A 108 5.07 -3.78 -19.88
N LEU A 109 3.83 -3.31 -20.08
CA LEU A 109 3.39 -2.71 -21.34
C LEU A 109 4.16 -1.42 -21.65
N TYR A 110 4.30 -0.55 -20.64
CA TYR A 110 5.02 0.71 -20.80
C TYR A 110 6.50 0.50 -21.11
N ALA A 111 7.16 -0.44 -20.42
CA ALA A 111 8.56 -0.77 -20.68
C ALA A 111 8.81 -1.30 -22.10
N LYS A 112 7.81 -1.97 -22.71
CA LYS A 112 7.92 -2.55 -24.04
C LYS A 112 7.63 -1.53 -25.16
N ASP A 113 6.49 -0.83 -25.05
CA ASP A 113 5.91 -0.07 -26.16
C ASP A 113 5.51 1.38 -25.75
N GLY A 114 5.89 1.82 -24.55
CA GLY A 114 5.55 3.14 -24.01
C GLY A 114 4.04 3.35 -23.89
N LEU A 115 3.56 4.50 -24.37
CA LEU A 115 2.13 4.85 -24.38
C LEU A 115 1.34 4.21 -25.53
N ALA A 116 2.01 3.55 -26.49
CA ALA A 116 1.34 3.03 -27.68
C ALA A 116 0.22 2.01 -27.36
N PRO A 117 0.37 1.08 -26.40
CA PRO A 117 -0.68 0.11 -26.07
C PRO A 117 -1.93 0.75 -25.47
N LEU A 118 -1.83 1.97 -24.92
CA LEU A 118 -2.95 2.68 -24.28
C LEU A 118 -3.77 3.51 -25.26
N LYS A 119 -3.38 3.58 -26.55
CA LYS A 119 -4.05 4.38 -27.57
C LYS A 119 -4.65 3.49 -28.65
N GLY A 120 -5.94 3.66 -28.94
CA GLY A 120 -6.64 2.96 -30.02
C GLY A 120 -7.01 1.50 -29.72
N ARG A 121 -6.79 1.03 -28.47
CA ARG A 121 -7.09 -0.33 -27.99
C ARG A 121 -7.96 -0.30 -26.74
N GLU A 122 -8.61 0.83 -26.46
CA GLU A 122 -9.28 1.13 -25.19
C GLU A 122 -10.34 0.11 -24.80
N GLU A 123 -11.07 -0.43 -25.78
CA GLU A 123 -12.11 -1.45 -25.57
C GLU A 123 -11.60 -2.89 -25.64
N GLU A 124 -10.34 -3.10 -26.04
CA GLU A 124 -9.75 -4.44 -26.10
C GLU A 124 -9.45 -4.96 -24.70
N ILE A 125 -9.71 -6.24 -24.47
CA ILE A 125 -9.39 -6.93 -23.22
C ILE A 125 -7.87 -7.09 -23.13
N VAL A 126 -7.31 -6.78 -21.97
CA VAL A 126 -5.90 -7.00 -21.68
C VAL A 126 -5.67 -8.51 -21.59
N PRO A 127 -4.70 -9.09 -22.33
CA PRO A 127 -4.45 -10.53 -22.29
C PRO A 127 -4.29 -11.04 -20.85
N GLU A 128 -4.94 -12.16 -20.56
CA GLU A 128 -4.93 -12.84 -19.25
C GLU A 128 -5.61 -12.10 -18.09
N LEU A 129 -6.22 -10.93 -18.33
CA LEU A 129 -6.93 -10.14 -17.33
C LEU A 129 -8.41 -9.93 -17.64
N ASP A 130 -9.13 -10.93 -18.18
CA ASP A 130 -10.58 -10.79 -18.40
C ASP A 130 -11.32 -10.43 -17.08
N PRO A 131 -12.24 -9.44 -17.06
CA PRO A 131 -12.74 -8.62 -18.17
C PRO A 131 -12.09 -7.22 -18.29
N ILE A 132 -10.89 -7.01 -17.74
CA ILE A 132 -10.16 -5.74 -17.73
C ILE A 132 -9.74 -5.35 -19.15
N ARG A 133 -10.13 -4.14 -19.58
CA ARG A 133 -9.72 -3.55 -20.86
C ARG A 133 -8.55 -2.60 -20.68
N TYR A 134 -7.89 -2.22 -21.77
CA TYR A 134 -6.77 -1.28 -21.71
C TYR A 134 -7.13 0.06 -21.06
N LYS A 135 -8.37 0.54 -21.24
CA LYS A 135 -8.83 1.77 -20.57
C LYS A 135 -9.09 1.62 -19.08
N ASP A 136 -9.24 0.39 -18.60
CA ASP A 136 -9.46 0.08 -17.18
C ASP A 136 -8.13 -0.04 -16.42
N LEU A 137 -6.98 -0.04 -17.13
CA LEU A 137 -5.66 0.00 -16.50
C LEU A 137 -5.46 1.31 -15.71
N PRO A 138 -4.72 1.27 -14.58
CA PRO A 138 -4.66 2.36 -13.62
C PRO A 138 -3.90 3.57 -14.17
N THR A 139 -4.60 4.43 -14.89
CA THR A 139 -4.14 5.76 -15.29
C THR A 139 -4.68 6.78 -14.29
N SER A 140 -3.82 7.70 -13.84
CA SER A 140 -4.23 8.74 -12.90
C SER A 140 -4.80 9.93 -13.67
N VAL A 141 -5.99 10.41 -13.28
CA VAL A 141 -6.49 11.73 -13.73
C VAL A 141 -5.63 12.85 -13.12
N PHE A 142 -4.96 12.57 -12.00
CA PHE A 142 -4.21 13.52 -11.20
C PHE A 142 -2.70 13.47 -11.45
N ALA A 143 -2.21 12.58 -12.33
CA ALA A 143 -0.79 12.46 -12.65
C ALA A 143 -0.57 11.97 -14.08
N PRO A 144 0.50 12.40 -14.77
CA PRO A 144 0.92 11.81 -16.04
C PRO A 144 1.13 10.30 -15.91
N VAL A 145 0.92 9.58 -17.02
CA VAL A 145 1.10 8.12 -17.07
C VAL A 145 2.52 7.74 -16.67
N GLU A 146 3.51 8.51 -17.10
CA GLU A 146 4.93 8.32 -16.78
C GLU A 146 5.17 8.33 -15.27
N SER A 147 4.59 9.31 -14.56
CA SER A 147 4.72 9.41 -13.10
C SER A 147 3.97 8.29 -12.36
N SER A 148 2.88 7.79 -12.94
CA SER A 148 2.16 6.63 -12.40
C SER A 148 2.98 5.36 -12.56
N VAL A 149 3.56 5.14 -13.75
CA VAL A 149 4.44 3.99 -14.02
C VAL A 149 5.67 4.00 -13.11
N GLU A 150 6.32 5.16 -12.92
CA GLU A 150 7.46 5.28 -12.00
C GLU A 150 7.09 4.85 -10.57
N LEU A 151 5.90 5.24 -10.09
CA LEU A 151 5.42 4.82 -8.77
C LEU A 151 5.09 3.32 -8.73
N PHE A 152 4.49 2.79 -9.79
CA PHE A 152 4.14 1.36 -9.88
C PHE A 152 5.39 0.47 -9.94
N GLU A 153 6.44 0.87 -10.64
CA GLU A 153 7.71 0.14 -10.67
C GLU A 153 8.33 0.00 -9.27
N LYS A 154 8.16 1.02 -8.41
CA LYS A 154 8.66 1.00 -7.03
C LYS A 154 7.78 0.17 -6.10
N THR A 155 6.48 0.13 -6.32
CA THR A 155 5.49 -0.51 -5.42
C THR A 155 5.13 -1.94 -5.81
N CYS A 156 5.26 -2.29 -7.10
CA CYS A 156 4.98 -3.63 -7.62
C CYS A 156 6.21 -4.54 -7.61
N CYS A 157 7.17 -4.28 -6.72
CA CYS A 157 8.40 -5.06 -6.57
C CYS A 157 8.44 -5.71 -5.20
N LYS A 158 8.74 -7.01 -5.14
CA LYS A 158 8.90 -7.69 -3.84
C LYS A 158 10.19 -7.33 -3.10
N GLY A 159 11.23 -6.87 -3.80
CA GLY A 159 12.56 -6.71 -3.24
C GLY A 159 13.04 -7.96 -2.47
N THR A 160 13.40 -7.74 -1.21
CA THR A 160 13.84 -8.76 -0.23
C THR A 160 12.71 -9.33 0.64
N ALA A 161 11.45 -8.99 0.38
CA ALA A 161 10.32 -9.47 1.17
C ALA A 161 10.19 -11.00 1.16
N SER A 162 9.88 -11.54 2.33
CA SER A 162 9.71 -12.98 2.56
C SER A 162 8.33 -13.47 2.12
N CYS A 163 7.31 -12.62 2.26
CA CYS A 163 5.97 -12.86 1.76
C CYS A 163 5.21 -11.54 1.56
N MET A 164 4.05 -11.64 0.91
CA MET A 164 3.08 -10.56 0.81
C MET A 164 1.80 -10.94 1.54
N ILE A 165 1.27 -10.03 2.33
CA ILE A 165 -0.08 -10.07 2.89
C ILE A 165 -0.94 -9.12 2.06
N ILE A 166 -2.14 -9.55 1.67
CA ILE A 166 -3.04 -8.73 0.87
C ILE A 166 -4.47 -8.75 1.41
N ASN A 167 -5.09 -7.57 1.52
CA ASN A 167 -6.45 -7.40 2.04
C ASN A 167 -7.51 -7.76 0.98
N THR A 168 -7.56 -9.04 0.61
CA THR A 168 -8.61 -9.60 -0.25
C THR A 168 -8.98 -11.02 0.17
N ALA A 169 -10.07 -11.53 -0.39
CA ALA A 169 -10.51 -12.91 -0.21
C ALA A 169 -10.21 -13.75 -1.45
N ARG A 170 -9.70 -14.98 -1.26
CA ARG A 170 -9.34 -15.88 -2.35
C ARG A 170 -10.50 -16.17 -3.31
N CYS A 171 -11.73 -16.25 -2.82
CA CYS A 171 -12.91 -16.50 -3.64
C CYS A 171 -13.28 -15.34 -4.57
N LEU A 172 -12.79 -14.12 -4.32
CA LEU A 172 -13.07 -12.95 -5.14
C LEU A 172 -12.05 -12.77 -6.28
N GLU A 173 -10.77 -13.07 -6.02
CA GLU A 173 -9.67 -12.69 -6.92
C GLU A 173 -8.67 -13.83 -7.15
N ILE A 174 -9.15 -15.07 -7.25
CA ILE A 174 -8.31 -16.28 -7.38
C ILE A 174 -7.28 -16.18 -8.50
N SER A 175 -7.69 -15.76 -9.69
CA SER A 175 -6.80 -15.65 -10.86
C SER A 175 -5.69 -14.64 -10.63
N SER A 176 -6.01 -13.48 -10.04
CA SER A 176 -5.03 -12.44 -9.72
C SER A 176 -4.08 -12.87 -8.61
N LEU A 177 -4.56 -13.59 -7.60
CA LEU A 177 -3.71 -14.13 -6.53
C LEU A 177 -2.73 -15.18 -7.05
N ASP A 178 -3.21 -16.11 -7.90
CA ASP A 178 -2.35 -17.13 -8.49
C ASP A 178 -1.31 -16.49 -9.43
N TRP A 179 -1.69 -15.45 -10.18
CA TRP A 179 -0.76 -14.64 -10.97
C TRP A 179 0.29 -13.95 -10.10
N LEU A 180 -0.11 -13.29 -9.01
CA LEU A 180 0.82 -12.59 -8.11
C LEU A 180 1.83 -13.54 -7.48
N GLN A 181 1.39 -14.73 -7.07
CA GLN A 181 2.29 -15.72 -6.51
C GLN A 181 3.35 -16.18 -7.53
N GLN A 182 2.96 -16.33 -8.80
CA GLN A 182 3.89 -16.65 -9.88
C GLN A 182 4.85 -15.49 -10.19
N GLU A 183 4.32 -14.27 -10.29
CA GLU A 183 5.10 -13.08 -10.64
C GLU A 183 6.12 -12.73 -9.55
N LEU A 184 5.70 -12.73 -8.29
CA LEU A 184 6.57 -12.35 -7.18
C LEU A 184 7.50 -13.50 -6.79
N GLY A 185 7.09 -14.76 -6.97
CA GLY A 185 7.88 -15.92 -6.56
C GLY A 185 8.04 -16.03 -5.03
N ILE A 186 7.14 -15.42 -4.27
CA ILE A 186 7.03 -15.50 -2.82
C ILE A 186 5.59 -15.84 -2.42
N PRO A 187 5.35 -16.39 -1.22
CA PRO A 187 3.99 -16.63 -0.75
C PRO A 187 3.15 -15.34 -0.71
N VAL A 188 1.91 -15.43 -1.18
CA VAL A 188 0.91 -14.36 -1.13
C VAL A 188 -0.25 -14.82 -0.26
N TYR A 189 -0.51 -14.12 0.84
CA TYR A 189 -1.50 -14.47 1.85
C TYR A 189 -2.70 -13.52 1.79
N PRO A 190 -3.84 -13.95 1.19
CA PRO A 190 -5.08 -13.20 1.25
C PRO A 190 -5.71 -13.33 2.66
N ILE A 191 -5.72 -12.25 3.42
CA ILE A 191 -6.28 -12.22 4.80
C ILE A 191 -7.56 -11.37 4.92
N GLY A 192 -8.08 -10.92 3.78
CA GLY A 192 -9.23 -10.03 3.73
C GLY A 192 -10.58 -10.74 3.67
N PRO A 193 -11.68 -9.96 3.77
CA PRO A 193 -11.65 -8.51 3.97
C PRO A 193 -11.47 -8.15 5.45
N LEU A 194 -10.50 -7.27 5.75
CA LEU A 194 -10.10 -6.92 7.12
C LEU A 194 -11.26 -6.34 7.96
N HIS A 195 -12.26 -5.71 7.34
CA HIS A 195 -13.41 -5.15 8.06
C HIS A 195 -14.27 -6.23 8.73
N LEU A 196 -14.23 -7.49 8.29
CA LEU A 196 -14.92 -8.60 8.95
C LEU A 196 -14.12 -9.18 10.13
N ALA A 197 -12.81 -8.95 10.17
CA ALA A 197 -11.97 -9.35 11.31
C ALA A 197 -12.09 -8.36 12.48
N ALA A 198 -12.47 -7.11 12.18
CA ALA A 198 -12.52 -6.00 13.13
C ALA A 198 -13.63 -6.14 14.21
N ASP A 199 -14.65 -6.98 14.01
CA ASP A 199 -15.69 -7.25 15.03
C ASP A 199 -15.13 -7.81 16.35
N SER A 200 -13.88 -8.29 16.34
CA SER A 200 -13.17 -8.81 17.51
C SER A 200 -12.22 -7.82 18.18
N ALA A 201 -11.98 -6.65 17.57
CA ALA A 201 -11.08 -5.63 18.09
C ALA A 201 -11.85 -4.59 18.92
N SER A 202 -11.28 -4.19 20.06
CA SER A 202 -11.72 -3.00 20.82
C SER A 202 -11.80 -1.79 19.89
N ASN A 203 -12.59 -0.77 20.25
CA ASN A 203 -12.86 0.38 19.40
C ASN A 203 -11.57 1.15 19.04
N THR A 204 -10.91 0.78 17.94
CA THR A 204 -9.62 1.34 17.49
C THR A 204 -9.81 2.52 16.52
N SER A 205 -11.05 3.02 16.38
CA SER A 205 -11.32 4.17 15.52
C SER A 205 -10.56 5.39 16.01
N LEU A 206 -9.90 6.08 15.08
CA LEU A 206 -9.19 7.34 15.33
C LEU A 206 -10.14 8.54 15.38
N LEU A 207 -11.35 8.36 14.83
CA LEU A 207 -12.35 9.40 14.70
C LEU A 207 -13.53 9.08 15.61
N GLU A 208 -14.10 10.12 16.21
CA GLU A 208 -15.37 10.00 16.91
C GLU A 208 -16.47 9.54 15.94
N GLU A 209 -17.12 8.43 16.28
CA GLU A 209 -18.20 7.89 15.46
C GLU A 209 -19.43 8.80 15.52
N ASN A 210 -19.83 9.34 14.37
CA ASN A 210 -21.09 10.05 14.26
C ASN A 210 -22.24 9.07 13.98
N LYS A 211 -23.12 8.86 14.95
CA LYS A 211 -24.26 7.91 14.85
C LYS A 211 -25.52 8.50 14.23
N SER A 212 -25.55 9.81 13.92
CA SER A 212 -26.73 10.47 13.37
C SER A 212 -27.17 9.90 12.00
N CYS A 213 -26.22 9.40 11.21
CA CYS A 213 -26.52 8.75 9.93
C CYS A 213 -27.29 7.44 10.12
N ILE A 214 -26.96 6.65 11.15
CA ILE A 214 -27.66 5.41 11.48
C ILE A 214 -29.08 5.72 11.99
N GLU A 215 -29.22 6.72 12.86
CA GLU A 215 -30.54 7.18 13.34
C GLU A 215 -31.43 7.67 12.19
N TRP A 216 -30.85 8.38 11.22
CA TRP A 216 -31.55 8.80 10.00
C TRP A 216 -31.94 7.60 9.13
N LEU A 217 -31.06 6.61 8.99
CA LEU A 217 -31.29 5.42 8.18
C LEU A 217 -32.42 4.55 8.76
N ASN A 218 -32.47 4.42 10.09
CA ASN A 218 -33.52 3.69 10.80
C ASN A 218 -34.93 4.26 10.59
N LYS A 219 -35.06 5.49 10.07
CA LYS A 219 -36.33 6.12 9.73
C LYS A 219 -36.76 5.85 8.28
N ARG A 220 -35.95 5.17 7.48
CA ARG A 220 -36.24 4.82 6.08
C ARG A 220 -36.96 3.46 6.02
N LYS A 221 -37.78 3.27 4.98
CA LYS A 221 -38.35 1.95 4.69
C LYS A 221 -37.20 1.02 4.25
N PRO A 222 -37.28 -0.28 4.58
CA PRO A 222 -36.35 -1.29 4.06
C PRO A 222 -36.30 -1.29 2.53
#